data_AF-A0A812THM1-F1
#
_entry.id   AF-A0A812THM1-F1
#
_cell.length_a   1.000
_cell.length_b   1.000
_cell.length_c   1.000
_cell.angle_alpha   90.00
_cell.angle_beta   90.00
_cell.angle_gamma   90.00
#
_symmetry.space_group_name_H-M   'P 1'
#
loop_
_entity.id
_entity.type
_entity.pdbx_description
1 polymer ?
#
loop_
_entity_poly.entity_id
_entity_poly.type
_entity_poly.pdbx_seq_one_letter_code
_entity_poly.pdbx_strand_id
1 'polypeptide(L)'
;MAPAWWRNMGTKFDISSVFAVTLGARFPPDEGLVKGKDLLLRTDVGVAHILDPNVGLGINYAILGWHWGMVLVFLVVYLGIMALTTPMHSIPWLTLVQKLLVFWNMWEALGFGVISGPMHAKVNPPFQDWWYRWTVGSMKYNAPFLPCLPNRRNYLDVFVEGILMYALTIRVLISPEVTPSLMWPLTGCLIYEFLFDYGQHMHTYGTQTMYCFFCMCFSVEQGQVAGLQLFMTWH
;
A
#
# COMPACT_ATOMS: atom_id res chain seq x y z
N MET A 1 4.81 -30.47 18.50
CA MET A 1 3.72 -29.94 19.34
C MET A 1 3.77 -28.43 19.27
N ALA A 2 2.66 -27.76 18.96
CA ALA A 2 2.62 -26.29 18.98
C ALA A 2 2.98 -25.78 20.39
N PRO A 3 3.86 -24.78 20.52
CA PRO A 3 4.24 -24.19 21.81
C PRO A 3 3.03 -23.76 22.64
N ALA A 4 3.12 -23.82 23.97
CA ALA A 4 2.00 -23.45 24.86
C ALA A 4 1.44 -22.02 24.60
N TRP A 5 2.28 -21.12 24.11
CA TRP A 5 1.87 -19.75 23.74
C TRP A 5 1.00 -19.69 22.48
N TRP A 6 1.00 -20.72 21.61
CA TRP A 6 0.05 -20.81 20.48
C TRP A 6 -1.39 -20.91 20.94
N ARG A 7 -1.65 -21.47 22.13
CA ARG A 7 -3.02 -21.52 22.70
C ARG A 7 -3.48 -20.17 23.24
N ASN A 8 -2.54 -19.26 23.47
CA ASN A 8 -2.79 -17.88 23.87
C ASN A 8 -2.77 -16.91 22.68
N MET A 9 -2.41 -17.40 21.48
CA MET A 9 -2.62 -16.62 20.26
C MET A 9 -4.11 -16.42 20.08
N GLY A 10 -4.51 -15.17 20.23
CA GLY A 10 -5.87 -14.77 19.96
C GLY A 10 -6.85 -14.74 21.13
N THR A 11 -6.38 -14.88 22.37
CA THR A 11 -7.26 -14.81 23.54
C THR A 11 -7.28 -13.43 24.21
N LYS A 12 -6.51 -12.44 23.69
CA LYS A 12 -6.43 -11.08 24.26
C LYS A 12 -6.59 -10.02 23.18
N PHE A 13 -7.57 -9.14 23.28
CA PHE A 13 -7.69 -7.95 22.43
C PHE A 13 -7.08 -6.75 23.16
N ASP A 14 -5.82 -6.43 22.87
CA ASP A 14 -5.13 -5.29 23.49
C ASP A 14 -4.53 -4.39 22.40
N ILE A 15 -5.20 -3.27 22.16
CA ILE A 15 -4.81 -2.29 21.13
C ILE A 15 -3.57 -1.49 21.52
N SER A 16 -3.22 -1.43 22.82
CA SER A 16 -2.03 -0.73 23.29
C SER A 16 -0.74 -1.40 22.80
N SER A 17 -0.80 -2.70 22.48
CA SER A 17 0.31 -3.45 21.89
C SER A 17 0.80 -2.88 20.54
N VAL A 18 -0.08 -2.25 19.76
CA VAL A 18 0.28 -1.58 18.50
C VAL A 18 1.26 -0.42 18.74
N PHE A 19 1.08 0.30 19.84
CA PHE A 19 1.92 1.45 20.22
C PHE A 19 3.16 1.05 21.03
N ALA A 20 3.20 -0.19 21.54
CA ALA A 20 4.30 -0.71 22.35
C ALA A 20 5.44 -1.33 21.52
N VAL A 21 5.26 -1.50 20.20
CA VAL A 21 6.31 -2.03 19.31
C VAL A 21 7.45 -1.02 19.18
N THR A 22 8.64 -1.37 19.65
CA THR A 22 9.83 -0.51 19.60
C THR A 22 10.33 -0.37 18.15
N LEU A 23 10.64 0.87 17.73
CA LEU A 23 11.18 1.21 16.41
C LEU A 23 12.47 0.43 16.10
N GLY A 24 12.53 -0.19 14.92
CA GLY A 24 13.76 -0.77 14.37
C GLY A 24 13.78 -2.30 14.38
N ALA A 25 13.76 -2.85 13.16
CA ALA A 25 14.28 -4.16 12.74
C ALA A 25 14.51 -5.21 13.83
N ARG A 26 13.61 -6.21 13.90
CA ARG A 26 13.99 -7.52 14.44
C ARG A 26 14.33 -8.42 13.26
N PHE A 27 15.61 -8.76 13.18
CA PHE A 27 16.24 -9.49 12.08
C PHE A 27 15.50 -10.81 11.78
N PRO A 28 15.58 -11.32 10.53
CA PRO A 28 15.08 -12.65 10.21
C PRO A 28 15.64 -13.69 11.19
N PRO A 29 14.93 -14.81 11.43
CA PRO A 29 15.43 -15.86 12.29
C PRO A 29 16.83 -16.28 11.83
N ASP A 30 17.71 -16.60 12.79
CA ASP A 30 19.08 -17.04 12.51
C ASP A 30 19.08 -18.08 11.38
N GLU A 31 20.00 -17.95 10.43
CA GLU A 31 20.09 -18.84 9.27
C GLU A 31 20.20 -20.31 9.71
N GLY A 32 20.83 -20.58 10.86
CA GLY A 32 20.90 -21.91 11.47
C GLY A 32 19.54 -22.52 11.85
N LEU A 33 18.50 -21.69 12.07
CA LEU A 33 17.15 -22.13 12.43
C LEU A 33 16.29 -22.50 11.21
N VAL A 34 16.66 -22.08 10.01
CA VAL A 34 15.90 -22.30 8.76
C VAL A 34 16.64 -23.19 7.75
N LYS A 35 17.97 -23.32 7.87
CA LYS A 35 18.80 -24.15 6.99
C LYS A 35 18.38 -25.63 7.05
N GLY A 36 18.20 -26.24 5.87
CA GLY A 36 17.83 -27.65 5.73
C GLY A 36 16.34 -27.98 5.96
N LYS A 37 15.51 -27.02 6.37
CA LYS A 37 14.05 -27.20 6.50
C LYS A 37 13.35 -27.04 5.14
N ASP A 38 12.19 -27.69 4.98
CA ASP A 38 11.30 -27.46 3.84
C ASP A 38 10.58 -26.10 3.92
N LEU A 39 9.86 -25.72 2.87
CA LEU A 39 9.23 -24.40 2.77
C LEU A 39 8.18 -24.15 3.87
N LEU A 40 7.39 -25.15 4.23
CA LEU A 40 6.35 -25.03 5.25
C LEU A 40 6.98 -24.84 6.63
N LEU A 41 7.99 -25.64 6.96
CA LEU A 41 8.71 -25.54 8.23
C LEU A 41 9.53 -24.24 8.33
N ARG A 42 10.06 -23.70 7.23
CA ARG A 42 10.67 -22.37 7.22
C ARG A 42 9.66 -21.28 7.50
N THR A 43 8.46 -21.41 6.93
CA THR A 43 7.35 -20.48 7.15
C THR A 43 6.90 -20.52 8.60
N ASP A 44 6.74 -21.71 9.19
CA ASP A 44 6.37 -21.87 10.60
C ASP A 44 7.40 -21.26 11.55
N VAL A 45 8.69 -21.42 11.27
CA VAL A 45 9.77 -20.79 12.04
C VAL A 45 9.72 -19.26 11.92
N GLY A 46 9.53 -18.74 10.70
CA GLY A 46 9.39 -17.31 10.47
C GLY A 46 8.17 -16.71 11.17
N VAL A 47 7.02 -17.38 11.08
CA VAL A 47 5.77 -16.99 11.74
C VAL A 47 5.96 -17.04 13.26
N ALA A 48 6.53 -18.12 13.80
CA ALA A 48 6.79 -18.23 15.23
C ALA A 48 7.74 -17.14 15.75
N HIS A 49 8.79 -16.84 14.97
CA HIS A 49 9.73 -15.77 15.28
C HIS A 49 9.07 -14.39 15.25
N ILE A 50 8.19 -14.12 14.28
CA ILE A 50 7.41 -12.87 14.19
C ILE A 50 6.42 -12.75 15.36
N LEU A 51 5.87 -13.85 15.86
CA LEU A 51 4.84 -13.84 16.89
C LEU A 51 5.38 -13.84 18.32
N ASP A 52 6.66 -14.17 18.52
CA ASP A 52 7.28 -14.14 19.84
C ASP A 52 7.38 -12.68 20.34
N PRO A 53 6.83 -12.31 21.51
CA PRO A 53 6.92 -10.95 22.03
C PRO A 53 8.37 -10.56 22.45
N ASN A 54 9.21 -11.54 22.76
CA ASN A 54 10.58 -11.31 23.24
C ASN A 54 11.57 -11.10 22.09
N VAL A 55 11.39 -11.79 20.96
CA VAL A 55 12.32 -11.73 19.80
C VAL A 55 11.65 -11.30 18.48
N GLY A 56 10.33 -11.25 18.41
CA GLY A 56 9.51 -10.88 17.26
C GLY A 56 8.66 -9.63 17.44
N LEU A 57 7.60 -9.51 16.66
CA LEU A 57 6.62 -8.42 16.73
C LEU A 57 5.54 -8.63 17.81
N GLY A 58 5.38 -9.85 18.32
CA GLY A 58 4.32 -10.13 19.30
C GLY A 58 2.92 -9.85 18.75
N ILE A 59 2.69 -10.14 17.45
CA ILE A 59 1.46 -9.73 16.74
C ILE A 59 0.23 -10.26 17.46
N ASN A 60 -0.52 -9.35 18.09
CA ASN A 60 -1.78 -9.68 18.75
C ASN A 60 -2.97 -9.59 17.77
N TYR A 61 -4.14 -10.18 18.09
CA TYR A 61 -5.37 -9.98 17.31
C TYR A 61 -5.76 -8.51 17.14
N ALA A 62 -5.24 -7.60 17.95
CA ALA A 62 -5.39 -6.16 17.72
C ALA A 62 -4.88 -5.74 16.33
N ILE A 63 -3.79 -6.35 15.85
CA ILE A 63 -3.20 -6.07 14.55
C ILE A 63 -4.04 -6.68 13.41
N LEU A 64 -4.54 -7.91 13.60
CA LEU A 64 -5.46 -8.54 12.65
C LEU A 64 -6.83 -7.84 12.62
N GLY A 65 -7.35 -7.45 13.78
CA GLY A 65 -8.58 -6.68 13.92
C GLY A 65 -8.45 -5.25 13.38
N TRP A 66 -7.29 -4.62 13.57
CA TRP A 66 -6.94 -3.36 12.90
C TRP A 66 -6.97 -3.51 11.40
N HIS A 67 -6.29 -4.52 10.87
CA HIS A 67 -6.20 -4.78 9.45
C HIS A 67 -7.57 -5.03 8.82
N TRP A 68 -8.35 -5.97 9.35
CA TRP A 68 -9.70 -6.26 8.86
C TRP A 68 -10.68 -5.10 9.10
N GLY A 69 -10.52 -4.35 10.20
CA GLY A 69 -11.24 -3.11 10.43
C GLY A 69 -10.97 -2.08 9.32
N MET A 70 -9.71 -1.91 8.92
CA MET A 70 -9.33 -1.02 7.82
C MET A 70 -9.91 -1.47 6.48
N VAL A 71 -9.95 -2.77 6.19
CA VAL A 71 -10.61 -3.31 4.98
C VAL A 71 -12.10 -2.92 4.95
N LEU A 72 -12.80 -3.05 6.08
CA LEU A 72 -14.21 -2.68 6.16
C LEU A 72 -14.41 -1.16 5.99
N VAL A 73 -13.57 -0.34 6.61
CA VAL A 73 -13.60 1.12 6.44
C VAL A 73 -13.33 1.50 4.97
N PHE A 74 -12.31 0.90 4.34
CA PHE A 74 -11.99 1.07 2.93
C PHE A 74 -13.23 0.79 2.06
N LEU A 75 -13.87 -0.36 2.26
CA LEU A 75 -15.03 -0.78 1.49
C LEU A 75 -16.20 0.21 1.65
N VAL A 76 -16.53 0.60 2.88
CA VAL A 76 -17.63 1.52 3.17
C VAL A 76 -17.38 2.90 2.56
N VAL A 77 -16.16 3.44 2.73
CA VAL A 77 -15.80 4.75 2.17
C VAL A 77 -15.84 4.73 0.65
N TYR A 78 -15.27 3.68 0.04
CA TYR A 78 -15.28 3.51 -1.41
C TYR A 78 -16.71 3.44 -1.97
N LEU A 79 -17.55 2.58 -1.40
CA LEU A 79 -18.95 2.43 -1.84
C LEU A 79 -19.74 3.73 -1.65
N GLY A 80 -19.48 4.47 -0.56
CA GLY A 80 -20.07 5.79 -0.33
C GLY A 80 -19.69 6.79 -1.42
N ILE A 81 -18.40 6.88 -1.79
CA ILE A 81 -17.93 7.73 -2.89
C ILE A 81 -18.61 7.32 -4.20
N MET A 82 -18.66 6.02 -4.51
CA MET A 82 -19.29 5.52 -5.73
C MET A 82 -20.76 5.90 -5.82
N ALA A 83 -21.51 5.68 -4.73
CA ALA A 83 -22.94 6.00 -4.67
C ALA A 83 -23.23 7.50 -4.83
N LEU A 84 -22.36 8.36 -4.31
CA LEU A 84 -22.54 9.82 -4.36
C LEU A 84 -22.10 10.45 -5.68
N THR A 85 -21.14 9.84 -6.38
CA THR A 85 -20.43 10.50 -7.48
C THR A 85 -20.67 9.86 -8.83
N THR A 86 -21.22 8.64 -8.88
CA THR A 86 -21.36 7.87 -10.11
C THR A 86 -22.83 7.61 -10.42
N PRO A 87 -23.35 8.01 -11.60
CA PRO A 87 -24.74 7.76 -11.96
C PRO A 87 -25.08 6.25 -11.96
N MET A 88 -26.09 5.86 -11.18
CA MET A 88 -26.46 4.45 -10.99
C MET A 88 -27.28 3.84 -12.15
N HIS A 89 -27.71 4.64 -13.12
CA HIS A 89 -28.58 4.16 -14.21
C HIS A 89 -27.89 3.16 -15.15
N SER A 90 -26.56 3.09 -15.11
CA SER A 90 -25.74 2.00 -15.65
C SER A 90 -24.34 2.17 -15.08
N ILE A 91 -23.96 1.46 -14.01
CA ILE A 91 -22.56 1.52 -13.54
C ILE A 91 -21.69 0.94 -14.66
N PRO A 92 -20.87 1.74 -15.36
CA PRO A 92 -19.91 1.17 -16.28
C PRO A 92 -18.93 0.41 -15.40
N TRP A 93 -18.94 -0.92 -15.47
CA TRP A 93 -18.04 -1.79 -14.70
C TRP A 93 -16.59 -1.28 -14.76
N LEU A 94 -16.21 -0.73 -15.91
CA LEU A 94 -14.93 -0.08 -16.13
C LEU A 94 -14.69 1.11 -15.19
N THR A 95 -15.63 2.06 -15.08
CA THR A 95 -15.52 3.22 -14.17
C THR A 95 -15.38 2.79 -12.71
N LEU A 96 -16.13 1.76 -12.30
CA LEU A 96 -16.00 1.16 -10.98
C LEU A 96 -14.57 0.62 -10.76
N VAL A 97 -14.07 -0.22 -11.67
CA VAL A 97 -12.72 -0.81 -11.53
C VAL A 97 -11.63 0.27 -11.54
N GLN A 98 -11.73 1.28 -12.41
CA GLN A 98 -10.78 2.38 -12.49
C GLN A 98 -10.74 3.21 -11.21
N LYS A 99 -11.92 3.59 -10.67
CA LYS A 99 -12.00 4.32 -9.40
C LYS A 99 -11.50 3.48 -8.23
N LEU A 100 -11.76 2.17 -8.23
CA LEU A 100 -11.23 1.26 -7.21
C LEU A 100 -9.70 1.26 -7.20
N LEU A 101 -9.06 1.19 -8.38
CA LEU A 101 -7.60 1.23 -8.50
C LEU A 101 -7.01 2.57 -8.05
N VAL A 102 -7.69 3.69 -8.36
CA VAL A 102 -7.27 5.03 -7.90
C VAL A 102 -7.44 5.18 -6.39
N PHE A 103 -8.57 4.71 -5.85
CA PHE A 103 -8.85 4.73 -4.42
C PHE A 103 -7.87 3.84 -3.64
N TRP A 104 -7.54 2.67 -4.19
CA TRP A 104 -6.53 1.77 -3.64
C TRP A 104 -5.16 2.43 -3.52
N ASN A 105 -4.68 3.10 -4.58
CA ASN A 105 -3.42 3.84 -4.53
C ASN A 105 -3.43 4.91 -3.42
N MET A 106 -4.54 5.63 -3.26
CA MET A 106 -4.70 6.60 -2.18
C MET A 106 -4.61 5.95 -0.80
N TRP A 107 -5.29 4.81 -0.64
CA TRP A 107 -5.36 4.08 0.62
C TRP A 107 -3.99 3.55 1.06
N GLU A 108 -3.24 2.96 0.12
CA GLU A 108 -1.86 2.53 0.33
C GLU A 108 -0.93 3.71 0.60
N ALA A 109 -1.02 4.81 -0.16
CA ALA A 109 -0.18 6.00 0.01
C ALA A 109 -0.40 6.74 1.34
N LEU A 110 -1.61 6.63 1.91
CA LEU A 110 -1.92 7.14 3.24
C LEU A 110 -1.39 6.23 4.37
N GLY A 111 -0.85 5.05 4.04
CA GLY A 111 -0.38 4.07 5.00
C GLY A 111 -1.50 3.28 5.68
N PHE A 112 -2.71 3.28 5.10
CA PHE A 112 -3.83 2.44 5.56
C PHE A 112 -3.84 1.04 4.91
N GLY A 113 -2.84 0.76 4.06
CA GLY A 113 -2.75 -0.40 3.17
C GLY A 113 -3.10 -1.77 3.75
N VAL A 114 -3.69 -2.60 2.88
CA VAL A 114 -4.20 -3.95 3.17
C VAL A 114 -3.23 -5.03 2.67
N ILE A 115 -2.34 -4.75 1.72
CA ILE A 115 -1.29 -5.73 1.33
C ILE A 115 0.03 -5.38 2.04
N SER A 116 0.33 -4.09 2.13
CA SER A 116 1.43 -3.52 2.90
C SER A 116 1.18 -3.51 4.41
N GLY A 117 0.35 -4.43 4.90
CA GLY A 117 -0.24 -4.41 6.24
C GLY A 117 0.77 -4.28 7.39
N PRO A 118 0.33 -4.42 8.64
CA PRO A 118 1.21 -4.34 9.82
C PRO A 118 2.42 -5.30 9.80
N MET A 119 2.48 -6.24 8.84
CA MET A 119 3.61 -7.11 8.56
C MET A 119 4.76 -6.44 7.76
N HIS A 120 4.55 -5.29 7.12
CA HIS A 120 5.59 -4.52 6.42
C HIS A 120 6.29 -3.48 7.32
N ALA A 121 6.40 -3.75 8.63
CA ALA A 121 7.13 -2.95 9.61
C ALA A 121 6.63 -1.52 9.90
N LYS A 122 5.48 -1.10 9.34
CA LYS A 122 4.84 0.20 9.67
C LYS A 122 3.98 0.15 10.92
N VAL A 123 4.44 -0.59 11.92
CA VAL A 123 3.69 -0.87 13.15
C VAL A 123 3.79 0.29 14.14
N ASN A 124 4.85 1.11 14.06
CA ASN A 124 4.99 2.25 14.95
C ASN A 124 5.90 3.38 14.42
N PRO A 125 5.41 4.64 14.34
CA PRO A 125 4.00 5.01 14.38
C PRO A 125 3.18 4.38 13.23
N PRO A 126 1.91 3.98 13.48
CA PRO A 126 0.98 3.76 12.39
C PRO A 126 0.87 5.06 11.57
N PHE A 127 0.65 4.93 10.27
CA PHE A 127 0.48 6.08 9.37
C PHE A 127 1.75 6.92 9.11
N GLN A 128 2.94 6.33 9.14
CA GLN A 128 4.16 7.06 8.78
C GLN A 128 4.22 7.49 7.32
N ASP A 129 3.53 6.82 6.40
CA ASP A 129 3.68 7.10 4.96
C ASP A 129 3.18 8.47 4.54
N TRP A 130 1.98 8.85 4.99
CA TRP A 130 1.50 10.20 4.72
C TRP A 130 2.39 11.21 5.46
N TRP A 131 2.78 10.97 6.71
CA TRP A 131 3.68 11.88 7.42
C TRP A 131 5.04 12.06 6.70
N TYR A 132 5.60 10.96 6.19
CA TYR A 132 6.82 10.90 5.40
C TYR A 132 6.72 11.75 4.13
N ARG A 133 5.61 11.62 3.39
CA ARG A 133 5.34 12.40 2.17
C ARG A 133 5.17 13.89 2.41
N TRP A 134 4.78 14.28 3.62
CA TRP A 134 4.50 15.67 4.00
C TRP A 134 5.66 16.36 4.74
N THR A 135 6.69 15.61 5.14
CA THR A 135 7.82 16.13 5.92
C THR A 135 9.02 16.42 5.03
N VAL A 136 9.32 17.71 4.82
CA VAL A 136 10.55 18.14 4.15
C VAL A 136 11.79 17.68 4.93
N GLY A 137 12.82 17.22 4.23
CA GLY A 137 14.08 16.76 4.81
C GLY A 137 14.11 15.28 5.21
N SER A 138 12.99 14.55 5.07
CA SER A 138 12.95 13.09 5.24
C SER A 138 13.85 12.39 4.22
N MET A 139 14.43 11.25 4.60
CA MET A 139 15.32 10.47 3.75
C MET A 139 14.50 9.70 2.71
N LYS A 140 14.83 9.84 1.44
CA LYS A 140 14.19 9.12 0.33
C LYS A 140 15.20 8.25 -0.44
N TYR A 141 14.72 7.15 -1.00
CA TYR A 141 15.52 6.29 -1.84
C TYR A 141 15.27 6.64 -3.30
N ASN A 142 16.24 7.30 -3.93
CA ASN A 142 16.16 7.63 -5.35
C ASN A 142 16.22 6.39 -6.21
N ALA A 143 15.75 6.50 -7.44
CA ALA A 143 15.84 5.42 -8.40
C ALA A 143 17.31 5.00 -8.60
N PRO A 144 17.64 3.68 -8.55
CA PRO A 144 19.02 3.21 -8.67
C PRO A 144 19.71 3.64 -9.96
N PHE A 145 18.93 3.92 -11.00
CA PHE A 145 19.37 4.37 -12.31
C PHE A 145 19.47 5.90 -12.45
N LEU A 146 19.13 6.68 -11.42
CA LEU A 146 19.29 8.14 -11.35
C LEU A 146 20.00 8.55 -10.04
N PRO A 147 21.26 8.15 -9.84
CA PRO A 147 21.98 8.36 -8.58
C PRO A 147 22.30 9.84 -8.27
N CYS A 148 22.18 10.73 -9.26
CA CYS A 148 22.48 12.16 -9.10
C CYS A 148 21.35 12.96 -8.42
N LEU A 149 20.20 12.35 -8.15
CA LEU A 149 19.08 13.02 -7.51
C LEU A 149 19.32 13.24 -6.01
N PRO A 150 18.69 14.25 -5.37
CA PRO A 150 18.79 14.48 -3.94
C PRO A 150 18.15 13.33 -3.16
N ASN A 151 18.80 12.81 -2.12
CA ASN A 151 18.29 11.72 -1.26
C ASN A 151 17.46 12.20 -0.06
N ARG A 152 17.09 13.48 -0.06
CA ARG A 152 16.19 14.08 0.92
C ARG A 152 15.02 14.73 0.23
N ARG A 153 13.86 14.61 0.85
CA ARG A 153 12.61 15.18 0.40
C ARG A 153 12.68 16.71 0.42
N ASN A 154 12.38 17.34 -0.71
CA ASN A 154 12.32 18.79 -0.84
C ASN A 154 10.85 19.28 -0.93
N TYR A 155 10.65 20.59 -1.06
CA TYR A 155 9.30 21.16 -1.17
C TYR A 155 8.54 20.72 -2.43
N LEU A 156 9.24 20.47 -3.55
CA LEU A 156 8.63 19.97 -4.78
C LEU A 156 8.10 18.54 -4.57
N ASP A 157 8.85 17.69 -3.87
CA ASP A 157 8.42 16.34 -3.54
C ASP A 157 7.16 16.34 -2.66
N VAL A 158 7.12 17.20 -1.63
CA VAL A 158 5.93 17.36 -0.77
C VAL A 158 4.74 17.89 -1.57
N PHE A 159 4.98 18.83 -2.48
CA PHE A 159 3.93 19.35 -3.34
C PHE A 159 3.39 18.30 -4.31
N VAL A 160 4.26 17.57 -5.01
CA VAL A 160 3.85 16.58 -6.03
C VAL A 160 3.25 15.34 -5.39
N GLU A 161 3.98 14.69 -4.48
CA GLU A 161 3.60 13.39 -3.90
C GLU A 161 2.63 13.51 -2.73
N GLY A 162 2.62 14.66 -2.05
CA GLY A 162 1.61 15.00 -1.05
C GLY A 162 0.43 15.69 -1.71
N ILE A 163 0.54 17.00 -1.91
CA ILE A 163 -0.62 17.85 -2.21
C ILE A 163 -1.27 17.50 -3.55
N LEU A 164 -0.50 17.48 -4.63
CA LEU A 164 -0.98 17.35 -6.00
C LEU A 164 -1.54 15.94 -6.26
N MET A 165 -0.83 14.89 -5.85
CA MET A 165 -1.29 13.51 -5.99
C MET A 165 -2.63 13.30 -5.30
N TYR A 166 -2.81 13.76 -4.05
CA TYR A 166 -4.09 13.62 -3.33
C TYR A 166 -5.20 14.47 -3.97
N ALA A 167 -4.93 15.70 -4.39
CA ALA A 167 -5.92 16.55 -5.05
C ALA A 167 -6.41 15.96 -6.37
N LEU A 168 -5.50 15.44 -7.20
CA LEU A 168 -5.83 14.78 -8.47
C LEU A 168 -6.58 13.47 -8.26
N THR A 169 -6.19 12.69 -7.26
CA THR A 169 -6.89 11.47 -6.85
C THR A 169 -8.34 11.78 -6.46
N ILE A 170 -8.56 12.76 -5.57
CA ILE A 170 -9.90 13.18 -5.16
C ILE A 170 -10.70 13.63 -6.39
N ARG A 171 -10.09 14.42 -7.28
CA ARG A 171 -10.74 14.87 -8.53
C ARG A 171 -11.21 13.69 -9.39
N VAL A 172 -10.40 12.65 -9.54
CA VAL A 172 -10.79 11.44 -10.29
C VAL A 172 -11.94 10.71 -9.60
N LEU A 173 -11.86 10.55 -8.27
CA LEU A 173 -12.87 9.84 -7.49
C LEU A 173 -14.25 10.51 -7.51
N ILE A 174 -14.29 11.85 -7.46
CA ILE A 174 -15.55 12.61 -7.51
C ILE A 174 -16.09 12.82 -8.93
N SER A 175 -15.30 12.55 -9.96
CA SER A 175 -15.75 12.69 -11.34
C SER A 175 -16.76 11.59 -11.69
N PRO A 176 -17.84 11.87 -12.44
CA PRO A 176 -18.82 10.83 -12.80
C PRO A 176 -18.21 9.64 -13.55
N GLU A 177 -17.20 9.92 -14.38
CA GLU A 177 -16.47 8.94 -15.19
C GLU A 177 -14.97 9.21 -15.10
N VAL A 178 -14.17 8.16 -15.29
CA VAL A 178 -12.71 8.29 -15.38
C VAL A 178 -12.33 8.44 -16.85
N THR A 179 -11.75 9.58 -17.19
CA THR A 179 -11.33 9.89 -18.56
C THR A 179 -9.81 9.98 -18.65
N PRO A 180 -9.21 9.74 -19.85
CA PRO A 180 -7.79 9.93 -20.08
C PRO A 180 -7.23 11.27 -19.59
N SER A 181 -7.96 12.37 -19.82
CA SER A 181 -7.55 13.71 -19.39
C SER A 181 -7.43 13.87 -17.88
N LEU A 182 -8.18 13.09 -17.10
CA LEU A 182 -8.07 13.08 -15.63
C LEU A 182 -6.89 12.23 -15.17
N MET A 183 -6.55 11.18 -15.92
CA MET A 183 -5.51 10.23 -15.55
C MET A 183 -4.10 10.69 -15.91
N TRP A 184 -3.90 11.47 -16.98
CA TRP A 184 -2.58 11.96 -17.36
C TRP A 184 -1.84 12.72 -16.24
N PRO A 185 -2.45 13.72 -15.57
CA PRO A 185 -1.79 14.42 -14.46
C PRO A 185 -1.45 13.50 -13.29
N LEU A 186 -2.35 12.57 -12.96
CA LEU A 186 -2.17 11.64 -11.84
C LEU A 186 -1.06 10.62 -12.14
N THR A 187 -1.01 10.12 -13.37
CA THR A 187 0.07 9.24 -13.87
C THR A 187 1.41 9.98 -13.86
N GLY A 188 1.42 11.26 -14.22
CA GLY A 188 2.61 12.11 -14.10
C GLY A 188 3.16 12.19 -12.68
N CYS A 189 2.29 12.26 -11.66
CA CYS A 189 2.71 12.23 -10.26
C CYS A 189 3.32 10.88 -9.87
N LEU A 190 2.77 9.76 -10.35
CA LEU A 190 3.34 8.42 -10.12
C LEU A 190 4.71 8.23 -10.80
N ILE A 191 4.88 8.77 -12.01
CA ILE A 191 6.18 8.76 -12.70
C ILE A 191 7.19 9.62 -11.93
N TYR A 192 6.76 10.77 -11.41
CA TYR A 192 7.60 11.58 -10.54
C TYR A 192 8.04 10.77 -9.31
N GLU A 193 7.11 10.12 -8.61
CA GLU A 193 7.41 9.28 -7.45
C GLU A 193 8.38 8.14 -7.83
N PHE A 194 8.18 7.46 -8.96
CA PHE A 194 9.07 6.40 -9.45
C PHE A 194 10.52 6.87 -9.62
N LEU A 195 10.72 8.08 -10.14
CA LEU A 195 12.05 8.63 -10.42
C LEU A 195 12.71 9.23 -9.16
N PHE A 196 11.94 9.97 -8.37
CA PHE A 196 12.45 10.81 -7.28
C PHE A 196 12.27 10.21 -5.88
N ASP A 197 11.43 9.18 -5.72
CA ASP A 197 11.26 8.41 -4.49
C ASP A 197 10.90 6.95 -4.78
N TYR A 198 11.84 6.28 -5.45
CA TYR A 198 11.72 4.90 -5.86
C TYR A 198 11.45 3.93 -4.71
N GLY A 199 12.02 4.18 -3.53
CA GLY A 199 11.78 3.34 -2.35
C GLY A 199 10.30 3.34 -1.94
N GLN A 200 9.71 4.54 -1.85
CA GLN A 200 8.29 4.68 -1.54
C GLN A 200 7.42 4.10 -2.67
N HIS A 201 7.78 4.38 -3.93
CA HIS A 201 7.07 3.84 -5.10
C HIS A 201 6.99 2.32 -5.07
N MET A 202 8.11 1.64 -4.82
CA MET A 202 8.14 0.17 -4.75
C MET A 202 7.38 -0.35 -3.53
N HIS A 203 7.38 0.39 -2.42
CA HIS A 203 6.65 0.00 -1.22
C HIS A 203 5.13 0.02 -1.42
N THR A 204 4.59 0.94 -2.21
CA THR A 204 3.13 1.08 -2.40
C THR A 204 2.61 0.32 -3.63
N TYR A 205 3.32 -0.72 -4.09
CA TYR A 205 3.01 -1.42 -5.35
C TYR A 205 2.93 -0.45 -6.55
N GLY A 206 3.76 0.59 -6.51
CA GLY A 206 3.71 1.71 -7.46
C GLY A 206 3.89 1.27 -8.89
N THR A 207 4.69 0.25 -9.18
CA THR A 207 4.93 -0.22 -10.56
C THR A 207 3.65 -0.79 -11.18
N GLN A 208 2.91 -1.62 -10.42
CA GLN A 208 1.63 -2.19 -10.87
C GLN A 208 0.58 -1.07 -11.04
N THR A 209 0.51 -0.16 -10.06
CA THR A 209 -0.42 0.97 -10.11
C THR A 209 -0.11 1.93 -11.26
N MET A 210 1.16 2.25 -11.49
CA MET A 210 1.64 3.12 -12.57
C MET A 210 1.30 2.54 -13.93
N TYR A 211 1.48 1.23 -14.12
CA TYR A 211 1.07 0.55 -15.35
C TYR A 211 -0.45 0.65 -15.57
N CYS A 212 -1.25 0.34 -14.54
CA CYS A 212 -2.70 0.47 -14.61
C CYS A 212 -3.14 1.91 -14.95
N PHE A 213 -2.53 2.92 -14.32
CA PHE A 213 -2.85 4.33 -14.57
C PHE A 213 -2.44 4.77 -15.97
N PHE A 214 -1.28 4.29 -16.44
CA PHE A 214 -0.83 4.51 -17.81
C PHE A 214 -1.82 3.91 -18.82
N CYS A 215 -2.32 2.69 -18.60
CA CYS A 215 -3.38 2.13 -19.44
C CYS A 215 -4.65 2.99 -19.42
N MET A 216 -5.00 3.60 -18.29
CA MET A 216 -6.15 4.51 -18.17
C MET A 216 -5.98 5.87 -18.84
N CYS A 217 -4.77 6.17 -19.32
CA CYS A 217 -4.50 7.37 -20.11
C CYS A 217 -4.89 7.22 -21.59
N PHE A 218 -5.44 6.06 -21.99
CA PHE A 218 -5.93 5.78 -23.34
C PHE A 218 -7.40 5.36 -23.29
N SER A 219 -8.13 5.55 -24.39
CA SER A 219 -9.51 5.06 -24.48
C SER A 219 -9.55 3.53 -24.63
N VAL A 220 -10.72 2.92 -24.37
CA VAL A 220 -10.98 1.50 -24.59
C VAL A 220 -10.61 1.05 -26.00
N GLU A 221 -11.03 1.84 -26.99
CA GLU A 221 -10.79 1.62 -28.42
C GLU A 221 -9.30 1.68 -28.79
N GLN A 222 -8.50 2.40 -28.00
CA GLN A 222 -7.05 2.52 -28.15
C GLN A 222 -6.26 1.44 -27.40
N GLY A 223 -6.92 0.40 -26.87
CA GLY A 223 -6.26 -0.77 -26.30
C GLY A 223 -6.09 -0.75 -24.77
N GLN A 224 -6.79 0.14 -24.06
CA GLN A 224 -6.82 0.18 -22.59
C GLN A 224 -7.18 -1.18 -21.97
N VAL A 225 -8.07 -1.95 -22.61
CA VAL A 225 -8.50 -3.28 -22.15
C VAL A 225 -7.48 -4.36 -22.47
N ALA A 226 -6.76 -4.29 -23.60
CA ALA A 226 -5.71 -5.26 -23.95
C ALA A 226 -4.53 -5.18 -22.95
N GLY A 227 -4.19 -3.96 -22.51
CA GLY A 227 -3.17 -3.75 -21.47
C GLY A 227 -3.56 -4.31 -20.09
N LEU A 228 -4.84 -4.21 -19.72
CA LEU A 228 -5.39 -4.78 -18.47
C LEU A 228 -5.58 -6.30 -18.54
N GLN A 229 -6.00 -6.84 -19.70
CA GLN A 229 -6.24 -8.27 -19.92
C GLN A 229 -4.96 -9.10 -19.90
N LEU A 230 -3.86 -8.61 -20.48
CA LEU A 230 -2.55 -9.27 -20.46
C LEU A 230 -2.10 -9.66 -19.04
N PHE A 231 -2.51 -8.89 -18.04
CA PHE A 231 -2.12 -9.11 -16.64
C PHE A 231 -3.07 -10.06 -15.89
N MET A 232 -4.36 -10.10 -16.22
CA MET A 232 -5.28 -11.12 -15.68
C MET A 232 -4.96 -12.52 -16.23
N THR A 233 -4.22 -12.62 -17.33
CA THR A 233 -3.76 -13.88 -17.92
C THR A 233 -2.35 -14.30 -17.49
N TRP A 234 -1.63 -13.46 -16.74
CA TRP A 234 -0.35 -13.84 -16.14
C TRP A 234 -0.58 -14.44 -14.75
N HIS A 235 -0.91 -15.73 -14.75
CA HIS A 235 -0.81 -16.64 -13.61
C HIS A 235 0.39 -17.57 -13.79
#